data_AF-A0A6G3U6P4-F1
#
_entry.id   AF-A0A6G3U6P4-F1
#
_cell.length_a   1.000
_cell.length_b   1.000
_cell.length_c   1.000
_cell.angle_alpha   90.00
_cell.angle_beta   90.00
_cell.angle_gamma   90.00
#
_symmetry.space_group_name_H-M   'P 1'
#
loop_
_entity.id
_entity.type
_entity.pdbx_description
1 polymer ?
#
loop_
_entity_poly.entity_id
_entity_poly.type
_entity_poly.pdbx_seq_one_letter_code
_entity_poly.pdbx_strand_id
1 'polypeptide(L)' 'MMDEETRYQAVRSRDGRFDGVFFFAVGTTGIYCRPSCP' A
#
# COMPACT_ATOMS: atom_id res chain seq x y z
N MET A 1 -0.51 -9.73 14.25
CA MET A 1 0.66 -9.03 13.69
C MET A 1 0.38 -8.88 12.21
N MET A 2 0.46 -7.69 11.62
CA MET A 2 0.18 -7.54 10.19
C MET A 2 1.47 -7.76 9.41
N ASP A 3 1.53 -8.82 8.62
CA ASP A 3 2.71 -9.23 7.88
C ASP A 3 2.99 -8.29 6.70
N GLU A 4 4.27 -8.16 6.33
CA GLU A 4 4.68 -7.38 5.16
C GLU A 4 4.04 -7.91 3.87
N GLU A 5 3.89 -9.23 3.78
CA GLU A 5 3.16 -9.88 2.70
C GLU A 5 1.71 -9.41 2.61
N THR A 6 1.00 -9.24 3.73
CA THR A 6 -0.38 -8.72 3.73
C THR A 6 -0.46 -7.30 3.21
N ARG A 7 0.52 -6.44 3.56
CA ARG A 7 0.58 -5.06 3.05
C ARG A 7 0.87 -5.04 1.56
N TYR A 8 1.80 -5.89 1.10
CA TYR A 8 2.13 -6.01 -0.31
C TYR A 8 0.96 -6.54 -1.14
N GLN A 9 0.23 -7.54 -0.62
CA GLN A 9 -0.98 -8.07 -1.24
C GLN A 9 -2.11 -7.03 -1.30
N ALA A 10 -2.27 -6.20 -0.28
CA ALA A 10 -3.25 -5.11 -0.27
C ALA A 10 -2.94 -4.06 -1.36
N VAL A 11 -1.68 -3.67 -1.52
CA VAL A 11 -1.24 -2.78 -2.62
C VAL A 11 -1.46 -3.45 -3.98
N ARG A 12 -1.06 -4.72 -4.12
CA ARG A 12 -1.21 -5.48 -5.38
C ARG A 12 -2.66 -5.70 -5.78
N SER A 13 -3.53 -5.91 -4.79
CA SER A 13 -4.97 -6.12 -5.00
C SER A 13 -5.74 -4.80 -5.10
N ARG A 14 -5.07 -3.65 -4.97
CA ARG A 14 -5.66 -2.30 -4.95
C ARG A 14 -6.81 -2.19 -3.95
N ASP A 15 -6.64 -2.82 -2.79
CA ASP A 15 -7.70 -2.91 -1.81
C ASP A 15 -7.84 -1.59 -1.04
N GLY A 16 -8.81 -0.78 -1.48
CA GLY A 16 -9.14 0.51 -0.88
C GLY A 16 -9.62 0.43 0.57
N ARG A 17 -9.84 -0.77 1.14
CA ARG A 17 -10.07 -0.92 2.60
C ARG A 17 -8.86 -0.50 3.42
N PHE A 18 -7.68 -0.55 2.82
CA PHE A 18 -6.45 -0.09 3.46
C PHE A 18 -6.11 1.37 3.15
N ASP A 19 -6.93 2.07 2.36
CA ASP A 19 -6.80 3.51 2.17
C ASP A 19 -7.05 4.23 3.49
N GLY A 20 -5.98 4.76 4.07
CA GLY A 20 -6.00 5.42 5.38
C GLY A 20 -5.58 4.52 6.54
N VAL A 21 -5.43 3.20 6.32
CA VAL A 21 -4.80 2.28 7.28
C VAL A 21 -3.29 2.37 7.19
N PHE A 22 -2.76 2.40 5.98
CA PHE A 22 -1.33 2.63 5.74
C PHE A 22 -1.10 3.24 4.36
N PHE A 23 0.07 3.83 4.21
CA PHE A 23 0.57 4.36 2.94
C PHE A 23 1.86 3.64 2.60
N PHE A 24 2.11 3.41 1.31
CA PHE A 24 3.38 2.85 0.85
C PHE A 24 4.16 3.93 0.10
N ALA A 25 5.48 3.89 0.22
CA ALA A 25 6.37 4.81 -0.49
C ALA A 25 7.13 4.05 -1.58
N VAL A 26 7.19 4.65 -2.76
CA VAL A 26 8.01 4.17 -3.86
C VAL A 26 9.39 4.78 -3.70
N GLY A 27 10.33 4.00 -3.16
CA GLY A 27 11.68 4.48 -2.85
C GLY A 27 12.46 5.05 -4.04
N THR A 28 12.10 4.64 -5.27
CA THR A 28 12.71 5.15 -6.49
C THR A 28 12.24 6.55 -6.89
N THR A 29 11.02 6.93 -6.53
CA THR A 29 10.44 8.25 -6.86
C THR A 29 10.27 9.15 -5.64
N GLY A 30 10.36 8.61 -4.42
CA GLY A 30 10.05 9.32 -3.19
C GLY A 30 8.57 9.66 -3.03
N ILE A 31 7.69 9.08 -3.85
CA ILE A 31 6.26 9.34 -3.83
C ILE A 31 5.59 8.39 -2.83
N TYR A 32 4.74 8.95 -1.96
CA TYR A 32 3.82 8.17 -1.15
C TYR A 32 2.51 7.98 -1.90
N CYS A 33 2.03 6.75 -1.96
CA CYS A 33 0.75 6.41 -2.56
C CYS A 33 -0.12 5.62 -1.58
N ARG A 34 -1.42 5.71 -1.84
CA ARG A 34 -2.42 4.87 -1.18
C ARG A 34 -2.42 3.49 -1.84
N PRO A 35 -2.68 2.40 -1.09
CA PRO A 35 -2.77 1.05 -1.66
C PRO A 35 -3.81 0.92 -2.78
N SER A 36 -4.80 1.82 -2.88
CA SER A 36 -5.74 1.89 -4.02
C SER A 36 -5.26 2.67 -5.25
N CYS A 37 -4.15 3.43 -5.17
CA CYS A 37 -3.71 4.25 -6.30
C CYS A 37 -3.33 3.35 -7.49
N PRO A 38 -3.76 3.71 -8.71
CA PRO A 38 -3.55 2.92 -9.93
C PRO A 38 -2.09 2.86 -10.38
#